data_AF-A0A948VBX4-F1
#
_entry.id   AF-A0A948VBX4-F1
#
_cell.length_a   1.000
_cell.length_b   1.000
_cell.length_c   1.000
_cell.angle_alpha   90.00
_cell.angle_beta   90.00
_cell.angle_gamma   90.00
#
_symmetry.space_group_name_H-M   'P 1'
#
loop_
_entity.id
_entity.type
_entity.pdbx_description
1 polymer ?
#
loop_
_entity_poly.entity_id
_entity_poly.type
_entity_poly.pdbx_seq_one_letter_code
_entity_poly.pdbx_strand_id
1 'polypeptide(L)'
;MRRQLVLWTLWAGYAAALALGAYEFVAKSPGVLGKPLPGWVDADRAESSTRWRRPTGILPLDKLLHEGQEALLYYGMLLDPAPDSAPRT
;
A
#
# COMPACT_ATOMS: atom_id res chain seq x y z
N MET A 1 -2.19 -36.47 -2.77
CA MET A 1 -3.07 -35.29 -2.99
C MET A 1 -2.80 -34.12 -2.03
N ARG A 2 -2.86 -34.26 -0.70
CA ARG A 2 -2.66 -33.11 0.24
C ARG A 2 -1.34 -32.34 0.05
N ARG A 3 -0.20 -33.02 -0.13
CA ARG A 3 1.11 -32.37 -0.36
C ARG A 3 1.14 -31.53 -1.65
N GLN A 4 0.51 -32.04 -2.70
CA GLN A 4 0.45 -31.33 -3.99
C GLN A 4 -0.41 -30.07 -3.88
N LEU A 5 -1.54 -30.13 -3.17
CA LEU A 5 -2.38 -28.95 -2.91
C LEU A 5 -1.60 -27.87 -2.14
N VAL A 6 -0.88 -28.24 -1.08
CA VAL A 6 -0.05 -27.30 -0.30
C VAL A 6 1.00 -26.63 -1.18
N LEU A 7 1.70 -27.39 -2.02
CA LEU A 7 2.70 -26.82 -2.93
C LEU A 7 2.07 -25.84 -3.93
N TRP A 8 0.92 -26.16 -4.51
CA TRP A 8 0.20 -25.25 -5.40
C TRP A 8 -0.22 -23.96 -4.71
N THR A 9 -0.72 -24.03 -3.47
CA THR A 9 -1.10 -22.84 -2.70
C THR A 9 0.11 -21.95 -2.43
N LEU A 10 1.26 -22.52 -2.06
CA LEU A 10 2.49 -21.77 -1.84
C LEU A 10 2.99 -21.10 -3.12
N TRP A 11 2.98 -21.82 -4.24
CA TRP A 11 3.36 -21.26 -5.55
C TRP A 11 2.43 -20.13 -6.00
N ALA A 12 1.11 -20.30 -5.81
CA ALA A 12 0.14 -19.26 -6.13
C ALA A 12 0.35 -18.00 -5.26
N GLY A 13 0.60 -18.17 -3.96
CA GLY A 13 0.91 -17.06 -3.06
C GLY A 13 2.20 -16.33 -3.46
N TYR A 14 3.26 -17.08 -3.81
CA TYR A 14 4.52 -16.51 -4.30
C TYR A 14 4.34 -15.72 -5.60
N ALA A 15 3.64 -16.30 -6.58
CA ALA A 15 3.35 -15.63 -7.85
C ALA A 15 2.51 -14.36 -7.66
N ALA A 16 1.53 -14.39 -6.75
CA ALA A 16 0.73 -13.21 -6.40
C ALA A 16 1.58 -12.10 -5.78
N ALA A 17 2.50 -12.44 -4.86
CA ALA A 17 3.40 -11.47 -4.26
C ALA A 17 4.35 -10.83 -5.28
N LEU A 18 4.90 -11.62 -6.21
CA LEU A 18 5.74 -11.10 -7.30
C LEU A 18 4.96 -10.19 -8.25
N ALA A 19 3.75 -10.60 -8.64
CA ALA A 19 2.90 -9.80 -9.52
C ALA A 19 2.52 -8.46 -8.87
N LEU A 20 2.18 -8.47 -7.58
CA LEU A 20 1.88 -7.27 -6.82
C LEU A 20 3.11 -6.35 -6.71
N GLY A 21 4.28 -6.89 -6.38
CA GLY A 21 5.51 -6.10 -6.31
C GLY A 21 5.92 -5.49 -7.66
N ALA A 22 5.76 -6.24 -8.76
CA ALA A 22 6.00 -5.72 -10.10
C ALA A 22 5.01 -4.60 -10.47
N TYR A 23 3.73 -4.78 -10.12
CA TYR A 23 2.71 -3.74 -10.31
C TYR A 23 3.05 -2.47 -9.52
N GLU A 24 3.35 -2.57 -8.23
CA GLU A 24 3.72 -1.43 -7.39
C GLU A 24 4.96 -0.72 -7.91
N PHE A 25 6.00 -1.47 -8.30
CA PHE A 25 7.21 -0.90 -8.87
C PHE A 25 6.92 -0.06 -10.11
N VAL A 26 6.13 -0.60 -11.03
CA VAL A 26 5.74 0.09 -12.27
C VAL A 26 4.84 1.30 -11.95
N ALA A 27 3.89 1.15 -11.04
CA ALA A 27 2.97 2.22 -10.66
C ALA A 27 3.68 3.41 -10.00
N LYS A 28 4.69 3.15 -9.16
CA LYS A 28 5.45 4.18 -8.45
C LYS A 28 6.67 4.72 -9.21
N SER A 29 7.06 4.08 -10.33
CA SER A 29 8.25 4.47 -11.09
C SER A 29 7.89 4.97 -12.50
N PRO A 30 7.33 6.20 -12.64
CA PRO A 30 6.94 6.75 -13.94
C PRO A 30 8.09 6.81 -14.95
N GLY A 31 9.34 6.93 -14.47
CA GLY A 31 10.54 6.86 -15.31
C GLY A 31 10.73 5.53 -16.04
N VAL A 32 10.25 4.41 -15.47
CA VAL A 32 10.35 3.07 -16.09
C VAL A 32 9.39 2.95 -17.27
N LEU A 33 8.21 3.56 -17.18
CA LEU A 33 7.21 3.57 -18.26
C LEU A 33 7.42 4.72 -19.28
N GLY A 34 8.34 5.64 -18.99
CA GLY A 34 8.52 6.87 -19.77
C GLY A 34 7.39 7.90 -19.64
N LYS A 35 6.35 7.60 -18.84
CA LYS A 35 5.25 8.50 -18.51
C LYS A 35 4.55 8.07 -17.21
N PRO A 36 3.97 9.00 -16.45
CA PRO A 36 3.13 8.65 -15.30
C PRO A 36 1.82 7.97 -15.74
N LEU A 37 1.34 7.05 -14.90
CA LEU A 37 0.01 6.47 -15.06
C LEU A 37 -1.07 7.49 -14.68
N PRO A 38 -2.31 7.35 -15.20
CA PRO A 38 -3.44 8.17 -14.77
C PRO A 38 -3.62 8.10 -13.25
N GLY A 39 -3.83 9.26 -12.61
CA GLY A 39 -3.98 9.35 -11.15
C GLY A 39 -2.67 9.32 -10.36
N TRP A 40 -1.50 9.21 -11.00
CA TRP A 40 -0.21 9.13 -10.30
C TRP A 40 0.04 10.32 -9.36
N VAL A 41 -0.26 11.55 -9.78
CA VAL A 41 -0.04 12.76 -8.95
C VAL A 41 -0.93 12.76 -7.71
N ASP A 42 -2.18 12.32 -7.84
CA ASP A 42 -3.11 12.27 -6.71
C ASP A 42 -2.75 11.12 -5.75
N ALA A 43 -2.28 9.99 -6.28
CA ALA A 43 -1.76 8.88 -5.50
C ALA A 43 -0.49 9.27 -4.74
N ASP A 44 0.48 9.92 -5.40
CA ASP A 44 1.71 10.44 -4.79
C ASP A 44 1.42 11.48 -3.70
N ARG A 45 0.42 12.34 -3.92
CA ARG A 45 -0.06 13.27 -2.90
C ARG A 45 -0.69 12.54 -1.71
N ALA A 46 -1.53 11.52 -1.95
CA ALA A 46 -2.15 10.74 -0.88
C ALA A 46 -1.10 9.97 -0.06
N GLU A 47 -0.12 9.34 -0.71
CA GLU A 47 1.01 8.65 -0.08
C GLU A 47 1.86 9.62 0.75
N SER A 48 2.29 10.74 0.17
CA SER A 48 3.15 11.72 0.86
C SER A 48 2.45 12.46 2.01
N SER A 49 1.12 12.56 2.00
CA SER A 49 0.34 13.14 3.10
C SER A 49 -0.04 12.12 4.18
N THR A 50 -0.03 10.82 3.87
CA THR A 50 -0.42 9.78 4.82
C THR A 50 0.69 9.51 5.83
N ARG A 51 0.43 9.87 7.09
CA ARG A 51 1.35 9.56 8.19
C ARG A 51 1.11 8.16 8.71
N TRP A 52 2.20 7.47 9.05
CA TRP A 52 2.12 6.26 9.87
C TRP A 52 1.53 6.59 11.24
N ARG A 53 0.43 5.93 11.57
CA ARG A 53 -0.09 5.91 12.94
C ARG A 53 0.79 5.01 13.81
N ARG A 54 0.59 5.07 15.12
CA ARG A 54 1.32 4.21 16.07
C ARG A 54 1.17 2.74 15.65
N PRO A 55 2.27 2.01 15.39
CA PRO A 55 2.19 0.63 14.93
C PRO A 55 1.60 -0.27 16.02
N THR A 56 0.81 -1.24 15.60
CA THR A 56 0.29 -2.33 16.44
C THR A 56 1.36 -3.38 16.75
N GLY A 57 2.43 -3.42 15.94
CA GLY A 57 3.50 -4.41 16.03
C GLY A 57 3.26 -5.63 15.13
N ILE A 58 2.13 -5.65 14.40
CA ILE A 58 1.80 -6.70 13.43
C ILE A 58 1.97 -6.10 12.05
N LEU A 59 3.15 -6.26 11.44
CA LEU A 59 3.52 -5.59 10.19
C LEU A 59 2.46 -5.69 9.07
N PRO A 60 1.86 -6.86 8.78
CA PRO A 60 0.84 -6.95 7.73
C PRO A 60 -0.40 -6.09 8.03
N LEU A 61 -0.81 -6.02 9.30
CA LEU A 61 -1.95 -5.21 9.74
C LEU A 61 -1.60 -3.72 9.68
N ASP A 62 -0.42 -3.35 10.15
CA ASP A 62 0.04 -1.96 10.14
C ASP A 62 0.13 -1.41 8.70
N LYS A 63 0.64 -2.22 7.76
CA LYS A 63 0.67 -1.88 6.33
C LYS A 63 -0.75 -1.78 5.74
N LEU A 64 -1.63 -2.74 6.03
CA LEU A 64 -3.01 -2.70 5.56
C LEU A 64 -3.76 -1.44 6.02
N LEU A 65 -3.58 -1.04 7.28
CA LEU A 65 -4.19 0.17 7.84
C LEU A 65 -3.63 1.44 7.19
N HIS A 66 -2.32 1.49 6.94
CA HIS A 66 -1.66 2.61 6.28
C HIS A 66 -2.13 2.77 4.82
N GLU A 67 -2.06 1.71 4.02
CA GLU A 67 -2.53 1.68 2.64
C GLU A 67 -4.04 1.99 2.55
N GLY A 68 -4.83 1.51 3.51
CA GLY A 68 -6.25 1.85 3.61
C GLY A 68 -6.48 3.35 3.83
N GLN A 69 -5.64 4.00 4.63
CA GLN A 69 -5.70 5.45 4.83
C GLN A 69 -5.30 6.22 3.56
N GLU A 70 -4.24 5.79 2.86
CA GLU A 70 -3.86 6.35 1.56
C GLU A 70 -5.01 6.26 0.55
N ALA A 71 -5.66 5.10 0.46
CA ALA A 71 -6.79 4.89 -0.43
C ALA A 71 -7.98 5.82 -0.09
N LEU A 72 -8.31 5.97 1.19
CA LEU A 72 -9.39 6.86 1.61
C LEU A 72 -9.10 8.34 1.27
N LEU A 73 -7.84 8.77 1.37
CA LEU A 73 -7.41 10.11 0.96
C LEU A 73 -7.46 10.28 -0.55
N TYR A 74 -6.97 9.31 -1.31
CA TYR A 74 -7.03 9.31 -2.78
C TYR A 74 -8.46 9.44 -3.31
N TYR A 75 -9.42 8.73 -2.70
CA TYR A 75 -10.83 8.80 -3.09
C TYR A 75 -11.59 10.00 -2.49
N GLY A 76 -10.92 10.87 -1.73
CA GLY A 76 -11.54 12.02 -1.07
C GLY A 76 -12.58 11.65 0.00
N MET A 77 -12.52 10.42 0.53
CA MET A 77 -13.41 9.94 1.58
C MET A 77 -12.90 10.31 2.99
N LEU A 78 -11.63 10.64 3.11
CA LEU A 78 -11.02 11.22 4.29
C LEU A 78 -10.65 12.68 3.96
N LEU A 79 -11.08 13.62 4.80
CA LEU A 79 -10.46 14.94 4.84
C LEU A 79 -9.12 14.79 5.55
N ASP A 80 -8.10 15.49 5.07
CA ASP A 80 -6.72 15.46 5.59
C ASP A 80 -6.74 15.34 7.12
N PRO A 81 -6.29 14.20 7.70
CA PRO A 81 -6.53 13.92 9.10
C PRO A 81 -5.84 15.00 9.91
N ALA A 82 -6.64 15.81 10.60
CA ALA A 82 -6.15 16.80 11.55
C ALA A 82 -5.09 16.13 12.44
N PRO A 83 -4.00 16.81 12.78
CA PRO A 83 -2.94 16.22 13.59
C PRO A 83 -3.52 15.83 14.95
N ASP A 84 -3.88 14.56 15.10
CA ASP A 84 -4.26 13.98 16.37
C ASP A 84 -3.04 14.07 17.29
N SER A 85 -3.05 15.12 18.12
CA SER A 85 -2.35 15.27 19.40
C SER A 85 -1.25 14.22 19.65
N ALA A 86 -0.06 14.49 19.12
CA ALA A 86 1.14 13.87 19.65
C ALA A 86 1.17 14.10 21.19
N PRO A 87 1.48 13.09 22.02
CA PRO A 87 1.74 13.37 23.43
C PRO A 87 2.86 14.41 23.49
N ARG A 88 2.58 15.55 24.13
CA ARG A 88 3.59 16.52 24.51
C ARG A 88 4.52 15.82 25.50
N THR A 89 5.68 15.40 25.02
CA THR A 89 6.81 15.01 25.87
C THR A 89 7.41 16.25 26.51
#